data_AF-A0A5C5YYP9-F1
#
_entry.id   AF-A0A5C5YYP9-F1
#
_cell.length_a   1.000
_cell.length_b   1.000
_cell.length_c   1.000
_cell.angle_alpha   90.00
_cell.angle_beta   90.00
_cell.angle_gamma   90.00
#
_symmetry.space_group_name_H-M   'P 1'
#
loop_
_entity.id
_entity.type
_entity.pdbx_description
1 polymer ?
#
loop_
_entity_poly.entity_id
_entity_poly.type
_entity_poly.pdbx_seq_one_letter_code
_entity_poly.pdbx_strand_id
1 'polypeptide(L)'
;MTFSKLRSRTSIYPAFIGVSLLLGLIIPGFYEWTGSDQSRPSPLIGQFALGMIIGGVAICLTLPLLPIKSDAPEAENRRPLRFHVRTLLALTAATAICIAALLKFPMIAASVLCGGAFIHFAWFFARNPQHRWPASTLLACMSLPFVWIISYDELDNILQALLFMAAGFPMLLPSALIVGWFGHNFHESMWLSILLTGAELAIGTWLIGLGPKRTIAYLIVVTVVSVFSSFCFHALVLA
;
A
#
# COMPACT_ATOMS: atom_id res chain seq x y z
N MET A 1 -6.72 -33.06 -17.95
CA MET A 1 -7.35 -31.78 -17.54
C MET A 1 -6.61 -31.18 -16.34
N THR A 2 -5.48 -30.49 -16.56
CA THR A 2 -4.65 -29.98 -15.44
C THR A 2 -3.93 -28.66 -15.73
N PHE A 3 -4.01 -28.15 -16.97
CA PHE A 3 -3.39 -26.87 -17.35
C PHE A 3 -4.24 -25.62 -17.05
N SER A 4 -5.57 -25.76 -16.90
CA SER A 4 -6.43 -24.61 -16.62
C SER A 4 -6.36 -24.12 -15.15
N LYS A 5 -6.04 -25.01 -14.20
CA LYS A 5 -6.00 -24.68 -12.77
C LYS A 5 -4.71 -23.98 -12.34
N LEU A 6 -3.56 -24.29 -12.94
CA LEU A 6 -2.31 -23.59 -12.64
C LEU A 6 -2.27 -22.18 -13.25
N ARG A 7 -2.85 -22.00 -14.43
CA ARG A 7 -2.88 -20.70 -15.14
C ARG A 7 -3.69 -19.62 -14.41
N SER A 8 -4.65 -20.02 -13.56
CA SER A 8 -5.55 -19.09 -12.86
C SER A 8 -4.88 -18.31 -11.73
N ARG A 9 -3.94 -18.90 -10.98
CA ARG A 9 -3.44 -18.28 -9.73
C ARG A 9 -2.21 -17.40 -9.95
N THR A 10 -1.36 -17.75 -10.91
CA THR A 10 -0.17 -16.98 -11.31
C THR A 10 -0.47 -15.84 -12.28
N SER A 11 -1.60 -15.84 -12.98
CA SER A 11 -1.92 -14.78 -13.95
C SER A 11 -2.55 -13.53 -13.32
N ILE A 12 -3.11 -13.61 -12.10
CA ILE A 12 -3.80 -12.48 -11.47
C ILE A 12 -2.80 -11.44 -10.96
N TYR A 13 -1.74 -11.87 -10.28
CA TYR A 13 -0.68 -11.02 -9.75
C TYR A 13 0.02 -10.14 -10.80
N PRO A 14 0.53 -10.67 -11.93
CA PRO A 14 1.11 -9.83 -12.97
C PRO A 14 0.07 -8.91 -13.63
N ALA A 15 -1.21 -9.30 -13.67
CA ALA A 15 -2.27 -8.39 -14.13
C ALA A 15 -2.43 -7.19 -13.18
N PHE A 16 -2.40 -7.39 -11.86
CA PHE A 16 -2.40 -6.28 -10.89
C PHE A 16 -1.19 -5.36 -11.05
N ILE A 17 0.00 -5.94 -11.27
CA ILE A 17 1.23 -5.18 -11.55
C ILE A 17 1.03 -4.33 -12.81
N GLY A 18 0.56 -4.95 -13.91
CA GLY A 18 0.32 -4.26 -15.18
C GLY A 18 -0.73 -3.16 -15.07
N VAL A 19 -1.84 -3.41 -14.38
CA VAL A 19 -2.88 -2.39 -14.14
C VAL A 19 -2.33 -1.25 -13.28
N SER A 20 -1.56 -1.54 -12.23
CA SER A 20 -0.96 -0.50 -11.37
C SER A 20 0.03 0.37 -12.14
N LEU A 21 0.82 -0.23 -13.03
CA LEU A 21 1.72 0.48 -13.94
C LEU A 21 0.95 1.38 -14.91
N LEU A 22 -0.06 0.83 -15.59
CA LEU A 22 -0.89 1.58 -16.53
C LEU A 22 -1.56 2.78 -15.86
N LEU A 23 -2.12 2.58 -14.66
CA LEU A 23 -2.71 3.67 -13.88
C LEU A 23 -1.68 4.74 -13.56
N GLY A 24 -0.46 4.37 -13.16
CA GLY A 24 0.62 5.33 -12.91
C GLY A 24 1.00 6.15 -14.14
N LEU A 25 1.06 5.52 -15.32
CA LEU A 25 1.41 6.19 -16.58
C LEU A 25 0.29 7.11 -17.12
N ILE A 26 -0.98 6.81 -16.81
CA ILE A 26 -2.12 7.58 -17.30
C ILE A 26 -2.32 8.88 -16.51
N ILE A 27 -1.82 8.97 -15.26
CA ILE A 27 -2.06 10.14 -14.38
C ILE A 27 -1.71 11.49 -15.03
N PRO A 28 -0.50 11.70 -15.60
CA PRO A 28 -0.18 12.97 -16.26
C PRO A 28 -1.12 13.28 -17.43
N GLY A 29 -1.33 12.29 -18.31
CA GLY A 29 -2.22 12.43 -19.46
C GLY A 29 -3.69 12.67 -19.08
N PHE A 30 -4.12 12.21 -17.90
CA PHE A 30 -5.44 12.52 -17.36
C PHE A 30 -5.56 14.02 -17.04
N TYR A 31 -4.57 14.61 -16.39
CA TYR A 31 -4.58 16.05 -16.10
C TYR A 31 -4.56 16.90 -17.37
N GLU A 32 -3.70 16.55 -18.35
CA GLU A 32 -3.67 17.19 -19.66
C GLU A 32 -5.02 17.11 -20.38
N TRP A 33 -5.63 15.92 -20.42
CA TRP A 33 -6.92 15.71 -21.07
C TRP A 33 -8.05 16.52 -20.43
N THR A 34 -8.05 16.65 -19.10
CA THR A 34 -9.09 17.41 -18.40
C THR A 34 -8.91 18.93 -18.47
N GLY A 35 -7.81 19.41 -19.06
CA GLY A 35 -7.52 20.84 -19.18
C GLY A 35 -7.48 21.58 -17.85
N SER A 36 -7.22 20.84 -16.75
CA SER A 36 -7.16 21.43 -15.42
C SER A 36 -5.82 22.14 -15.25
N ASP A 37 -5.88 23.46 -15.15
CA ASP A 37 -4.72 24.26 -14.77
C ASP A 37 -4.19 23.80 -13.40
N GLN A 38 -2.87 23.78 -13.28
CA GLN A 38 -2.07 23.28 -12.15
C GLN A 38 -2.50 23.77 -10.75
N SER A 39 -3.27 24.85 -10.68
CA SER A 39 -3.76 25.45 -9.43
C SER A 39 -5.00 24.77 -8.84
N ARG A 40 -5.68 23.86 -9.56
CA ARG A 40 -6.91 23.20 -9.07
C ARG A 40 -6.94 21.71 -9.42
N PRO A 41 -7.28 20.83 -8.46
CA PRO A 41 -7.53 19.42 -8.77
C PRO A 41 -8.67 19.32 -9.80
N SER A 42 -8.48 18.47 -10.82
CA SER A 42 -9.49 18.26 -11.85
C SER A 42 -10.83 17.84 -11.24
N PRO A 43 -11.97 18.44 -11.66
CA PRO A 43 -13.29 18.16 -11.08
C PRO A 43 -13.72 16.69 -11.29
N LEU A 44 -13.08 15.99 -12.22
CA LEU A 44 -13.33 14.58 -12.51
C LEU A 44 -12.59 13.62 -11.58
N ILE A 45 -11.62 14.07 -10.79
CA ILE A 45 -10.87 13.19 -9.86
C ILE A 45 -11.82 12.52 -8.88
N GLY A 46 -12.80 13.25 -8.34
CA GLY A 46 -13.79 12.67 -7.42
C GLY A 46 -14.69 11.61 -8.07
N GLN A 47 -15.07 11.81 -9.33
CA GLN A 47 -15.89 10.85 -10.08
C GLN A 47 -15.08 9.60 -10.45
N PHE A 48 -13.86 9.79 -10.94
CA PHE A 48 -12.91 8.70 -11.17
C PHE A 48 -12.67 7.93 -9.87
N ALA A 49 -12.59 8.64 -8.75
CA ALA A 49 -12.35 8.04 -7.46
C ALA A 49 -13.48 7.11 -7.02
N LEU A 50 -14.70 7.64 -7.10
CA LEU A 50 -15.90 6.91 -6.80
C LEU A 50 -16.06 5.70 -7.76
N GLY A 51 -15.73 5.86 -9.04
CA GLY A 51 -15.72 4.78 -10.02
C GLY A 51 -14.75 3.65 -9.65
N MET A 52 -13.51 3.98 -9.26
CA MET A 52 -12.52 3.00 -8.80
C MET A 52 -12.97 2.27 -7.52
N ILE A 53 -13.57 2.99 -6.57
CA ILE A 53 -14.11 2.39 -5.34
C ILE A 53 -15.26 1.43 -5.67
N ILE A 54 -16.23 1.85 -6.49
CA ILE A 54 -17.35 0.98 -6.90
C ILE A 54 -16.83 -0.25 -7.64
N GLY A 55 -15.90 -0.07 -8.59
CA GLY A 55 -15.27 -1.17 -9.31
C GLY A 55 -14.54 -2.13 -8.37
N GLY A 56 -13.76 -1.60 -7.43
CA GLY A 56 -13.07 -2.39 -6.41
C GLY A 56 -14.03 -3.17 -5.51
N VAL A 57 -15.11 -2.54 -5.06
CA VAL A 57 -16.16 -3.20 -4.26
C VAL A 57 -16.84 -4.29 -5.08
N ALA A 58 -17.20 -4.04 -6.34
CA ALA A 58 -17.81 -5.04 -7.21
C ALA A 58 -16.89 -6.25 -7.42
N ILE A 59 -15.59 -6.03 -7.63
CA ILE A 59 -14.60 -7.12 -7.73
C ILE A 59 -14.53 -7.87 -6.39
N CYS A 60 -14.45 -7.16 -5.26
CA CYS A 60 -14.44 -7.78 -3.94
C CYS A 60 -15.68 -8.63 -3.65
N LEU A 61 -16.87 -8.20 -4.10
CA LEU A 61 -18.12 -8.95 -3.96
C LEU A 61 -18.17 -10.20 -4.84
N THR A 62 -17.43 -10.24 -5.95
CA THR A 62 -17.33 -11.42 -6.83
C THR A 62 -16.26 -12.42 -6.39
N LEU A 63 -15.26 -12.01 -5.58
CA LEU A 63 -14.20 -12.90 -5.07
C LEU A 63 -14.69 -14.17 -4.34
N PRO A 64 -15.76 -14.14 -3.53
CA PRO A 64 -16.31 -15.35 -2.91
C PRO A 64 -16.74 -16.40 -3.93
N LEU A 65 -17.28 -15.95 -5.08
CA LEU A 65 -17.82 -16.81 -6.15
C LEU A 65 -16.72 -17.45 -7.00
N LEU A 66 -15.50 -16.90 -6.99
CA LEU A 66 -14.39 -17.45 -7.78
C LEU A 66 -13.83 -18.73 -7.13
N PRO A 67 -13.61 -19.81 -7.93
CA PRO A 67 -13.07 -21.09 -7.47
C PRO A 67 -11.54 -21.02 -7.26
N ILE A 68 -11.09 -20.06 -6.45
CA ILE A 68 -9.70 -19.94 -6.04
C ILE A 68 -9.47 -20.96 -4.93
N LYS A 69 -8.84 -22.10 -5.28
CA LYS A 69 -8.38 -23.07 -4.30
C LYS A 69 -7.33 -22.39 -3.41
N SER A 70 -7.66 -22.22 -2.14
CA SER A 70 -6.64 -22.02 -1.13
C SER A 70 -5.97 -23.38 -0.97
N ASP A 71 -4.72 -23.52 -1.40
CA ASP A 71 -3.92 -24.65 -0.94
C ASP A 71 -3.88 -24.50 0.57
N ALA A 72 -4.63 -25.37 1.25
CA ALA A 72 -4.93 -25.27 2.67
C ALA A 72 -4.10 -26.22 3.55
N PRO A 73 -2.81 -26.56 3.27
CA PRO A 73 -2.04 -27.33 4.24
C PRO A 73 -1.64 -26.47 5.47
N GLU A 74 -1.74 -25.14 5.41
CA GLU A 74 -1.38 -24.25 6.54
C GLU A 74 -2.51 -23.96 7.53
N ALA A 75 -3.78 -24.21 7.16
CA ALA A 75 -4.90 -24.02 8.08
C ALA A 75 -4.88 -25.04 9.22
N GLU A 76 -4.35 -26.24 8.96
CA GLU A 76 -4.31 -27.37 9.90
C GLU A 76 -3.18 -27.24 10.93
N ASN A 77 -2.13 -26.44 10.66
CA ASN A 77 -1.01 -26.22 11.58
C ASN A 77 -1.12 -24.92 12.40
N ARG A 78 -2.30 -24.28 12.43
CA ARG A 78 -2.56 -23.15 13.31
C ARG A 78 -2.73 -23.65 14.74
N ARG A 79 -1.61 -23.88 15.41
CA ARG A 79 -1.58 -24.09 16.87
C ARG A 79 -2.33 -22.93 17.52
N PRO A 80 -3.26 -23.19 18.46
CA PRO A 80 -3.92 -22.12 19.18
C PRO A 80 -2.86 -21.21 19.79
N LEU A 81 -2.97 -19.90 19.57
CA LEU A 81 -2.07 -18.89 20.14
C LEU A 81 -2.22 -18.93 21.67
N ARG A 82 -1.41 -19.76 22.32
CA ARG A 82 -1.29 -19.82 23.77
C ARG A 82 -0.39 -18.67 24.21
N PHE A 83 -0.97 -17.48 24.30
CA PHE A 83 -0.31 -16.33 24.89
C PHE A 83 0.00 -16.64 26.36
N HIS A 84 1.28 -16.78 26.67
CA HIS A 84 1.70 -16.85 28.06
C HIS A 84 1.60 -15.43 28.64
N VAL A 85 1.29 -15.31 29.93
CA VAL A 85 1.19 -14.00 30.61
C VAL A 85 2.45 -13.16 30.37
N ARG A 86 3.63 -13.79 30.31
CA ARG A 86 4.91 -13.14 29.97
C ARG A 86 4.94 -12.55 28.57
N THR A 87 4.41 -13.23 27.56
CA THR A 87 4.37 -12.71 26.19
C THR A 87 3.38 -11.56 26.06
N LEU A 88 2.26 -11.64 26.78
CA LEU A 88 1.28 -10.55 26.81
C LEU A 88 1.88 -9.30 27.48
N LEU A 89 2.51 -9.46 28.65
CA LEU A 89 3.20 -8.36 29.34
C LEU A 89 4.30 -7.74 28.48
N ALA A 90 5.15 -8.58 27.85
CA ALA A 90 6.21 -8.10 26.97
C ALA A 90 5.63 -7.32 25.77
N LEU A 91 4.55 -7.80 25.16
CA LEU A 91 3.87 -7.10 24.06
C LEU A 91 3.32 -5.76 24.53
N THR A 92 2.63 -5.71 25.66
CA THR A 92 2.07 -4.46 26.21
C THR A 92 3.17 -3.45 26.55
N ALA A 93 4.29 -3.90 27.14
CA ALA A 93 5.42 -3.04 27.45
C ALA A 93 6.08 -2.50 26.18
N ALA A 94 6.27 -3.35 25.16
CA ALA A 94 6.79 -2.92 23.87
C ALA A 94 5.86 -1.89 23.21
N THR A 95 4.55 -2.11 23.22
CA THR A 95 3.58 -1.14 22.68
C THR A 95 3.61 0.19 23.42
N ALA A 96 3.72 0.17 24.76
CA ALA A 96 3.81 1.39 25.55
C ALA A 96 5.09 2.18 25.26
N ILE A 97 6.23 1.50 25.10
CA ILE A 97 7.51 2.12 24.70
C ILE A 97 7.38 2.72 23.31
N CYS A 98 6.78 2.02 22.34
CA CYS A 98 6.55 2.54 21.00
C CYS A 98 5.67 3.79 21.01
N ILE A 99 4.59 3.80 21.80
CA ILE A 99 3.72 4.97 21.94
C ILE A 99 4.48 6.14 22.56
N ALA A 100 5.24 5.90 23.64
CA ALA A 100 6.04 6.94 24.29
C ALA A 100 7.12 7.51 23.33
N ALA A 101 7.74 6.65 22.52
CA ALA A 101 8.71 7.06 21.51
C ALA A 101 8.06 7.89 20.39
N LEU A 102 6.86 7.50 19.92
CA LEU A 102 6.10 8.26 18.92
C LEU A 102 5.68 9.64 19.43
N LEU A 103 5.32 9.76 20.70
CA LEU A 103 4.96 11.05 21.31
C LEU A 103 6.17 11.99 21.45
N LYS A 104 7.36 11.45 21.73
CA LYS A 104 8.56 12.25 21.99
C LYS A 104 9.42 12.53 20.76
N PHE A 105 9.53 11.56 19.86
CA PHE A 105 10.37 11.61 18.66
C PHE A 105 9.64 10.98 17.45
N PRO A 106 8.53 11.59 16.99
CA PRO A 106 7.62 10.98 16.03
C PRO A 106 8.31 10.57 14.72
N MET A 107 9.15 11.43 14.14
CA MET A 107 9.86 11.14 12.89
C MET A 107 10.84 9.98 13.00
N ILE A 108 11.63 9.92 14.08
CA ILE A 108 12.63 8.86 14.28
C ILE A 108 11.90 7.53 14.53
N ALA A 109 10.91 7.53 15.42
CA ALA A 109 10.13 6.34 15.74
C ALA A 109 9.39 5.80 14.50
N ALA A 110 8.73 6.66 13.72
CA ALA A 110 8.05 6.26 12.49
C ALA A 110 9.03 5.68 11.46
N SER A 111 10.17 6.33 11.26
CA SER A 111 11.21 5.85 10.33
C SER A 111 11.77 4.49 10.74
N VAL A 112 12.05 4.28 12.04
CA VAL A 112 12.54 3.00 12.56
C VAL A 112 11.50 1.90 12.41
N LEU A 113 10.24 2.17 12.74
CA LEU A 113 9.14 1.20 12.59
C LEU A 113 8.90 0.84 11.12
N CYS A 114 8.91 1.82 10.23
CA CYS A 114 8.76 1.60 8.80
C CYS A 114 9.95 0.81 8.23
N GLY A 115 11.19 1.17 8.58
CA GLY A 115 12.38 0.42 8.22
C GLY A 115 12.34 -1.03 8.72
N GLY A 116 11.87 -1.24 9.96
CA GLY A 116 11.61 -2.57 10.51
C GLY A 116 10.59 -3.37 9.71
N ALA A 117 9.51 -2.73 9.23
CA ALA A 117 8.52 -3.36 8.37
C ALA A 117 9.11 -3.77 7.01
N PHE A 118 9.96 -2.94 6.40
CA PHE A 118 10.68 -3.30 5.17
C PHE A 118 11.66 -4.46 5.37
N ILE A 119 12.41 -4.47 6.47
CA ILE A 119 13.31 -5.59 6.83
C ILE A 119 12.49 -6.87 7.01
N HIS A 120 11.37 -6.80 7.73
CA HIS A 120 10.45 -7.92 7.90
C HIS A 120 9.89 -8.40 6.56
N PHE A 121 9.49 -7.50 5.68
CA PHE A 121 9.04 -7.82 4.33
C PHE A 121 10.12 -8.53 3.50
N ALA A 122 11.35 -8.00 3.50
CA ALA A 122 12.48 -8.59 2.76
C ALA A 122 12.79 -10.01 3.27
N TRP A 123 12.78 -10.18 4.60
CA TRP A 123 12.95 -11.49 5.23
C TRP A 123 11.81 -12.46 4.85
N PHE A 124 10.56 -12.00 4.89
CA PHE A 124 9.39 -12.79 4.47
C PHE A 124 9.48 -13.22 3.00
N PHE A 125 9.88 -12.30 2.11
CA PHE A 125 10.07 -12.53 0.68
C PHE A 125 11.17 -13.56 0.39
N ALA A 126 12.29 -13.46 1.11
CA ALA A 126 13.41 -14.40 0.99
C ALA A 126 13.01 -15.81 1.44
N ARG A 127 12.35 -15.92 2.60
CA ARG A 127 12.04 -17.20 3.26
C ARG A 127 10.87 -17.96 2.66
N ASN A 128 9.90 -17.28 2.03
CA ASN A 128 8.67 -17.89 1.55
C ASN A 128 8.53 -17.80 0.02
N PRO A 129 9.16 -18.70 -0.77
CA PRO A 129 9.14 -18.63 -2.24
C PRO A 129 7.72 -18.71 -2.84
N GLN A 130 6.81 -19.42 -2.18
CA GLN A 130 5.41 -19.54 -2.61
C GLN A 130 4.63 -18.21 -2.55
N HIS A 131 5.06 -17.29 -1.68
CA HIS A 131 4.40 -16.00 -1.44
C HIS A 131 5.05 -14.83 -2.17
N ARG A 132 6.09 -15.08 -3.00
CA ARG A 132 6.85 -14.02 -3.69
C ARG A 132 6.01 -13.21 -4.67
N TRP A 133 5.14 -13.85 -5.45
CA TRP A 133 4.25 -13.17 -6.40
C TRP A 133 3.26 -12.22 -5.70
N PRO A 134 2.50 -12.65 -4.68
CA PRO A 134 1.65 -11.72 -3.95
C PRO A 134 2.44 -10.61 -3.25
N ALA A 135 3.62 -10.90 -2.70
CA ALA A 135 4.47 -9.91 -2.05
C ALA A 135 5.04 -8.88 -3.05
N SER A 136 5.50 -9.31 -4.23
CA SER A 136 5.95 -8.38 -5.27
C SER A 136 4.79 -7.55 -5.82
N THR A 137 3.60 -8.14 -5.91
CA THR A 137 2.38 -7.42 -6.30
C THR A 137 2.02 -6.34 -5.28
N LEU A 138 2.15 -6.63 -3.98
CA LEU A 138 1.93 -5.63 -2.93
C LEU A 138 2.84 -4.42 -3.12
N LEU A 139 4.16 -4.63 -3.24
CA LEU A 139 5.09 -3.53 -3.49
C LEU A 139 4.77 -2.79 -4.79
N ALA A 140 4.45 -3.52 -5.86
CA ALA A 140 4.10 -2.92 -7.13
C ALA A 140 2.82 -2.07 -7.06
N CYS A 141 1.80 -2.53 -6.34
CA CYS A 141 0.56 -1.76 -6.14
C CYS A 141 0.80 -0.49 -5.30
N MET A 142 1.80 -0.52 -4.40
CA MET A 142 2.20 0.65 -3.62
C MET A 142 3.04 1.64 -4.44
N SER A 143 3.98 1.17 -5.26
CA SER A 143 5.00 2.02 -5.90
C SER A 143 4.68 2.41 -7.35
N LEU A 144 4.11 1.50 -8.16
CA LEU A 144 3.91 1.75 -9.59
C LEU A 144 2.93 2.87 -9.93
N PRO A 145 1.90 3.19 -9.10
CA PRO A 145 1.10 4.39 -9.33
C PRO A 145 1.93 5.68 -9.37
N PHE A 146 3.15 5.69 -8.83
CA PHE A 146 4.06 6.83 -8.80
C PHE A 146 5.14 6.79 -9.90
N VAL A 147 5.04 5.86 -10.87
CA VAL A 147 6.08 5.69 -11.91
C VAL A 147 6.30 6.93 -12.78
N TRP A 148 5.26 7.76 -12.97
CA TRP A 148 5.32 9.00 -13.76
C TRP A 148 6.32 10.02 -13.22
N ILE A 149 6.74 9.89 -11.95
CA ILE A 149 7.77 10.73 -11.33
C ILE A 149 9.08 10.65 -12.12
N ILE A 150 9.39 9.48 -12.69
CA ILE A 150 10.65 9.22 -13.40
C ILE A 150 10.72 10.01 -14.72
N SER A 151 9.58 10.38 -15.32
CA SER A 151 9.55 11.14 -16.58
C SER A 151 9.66 12.66 -16.40
N TYR A 152 9.78 13.17 -15.17
CA TYR A 152 9.93 14.60 -14.90
C TYR A 152 11.40 14.98 -14.73
N ASP A 153 12.00 15.56 -15.78
CA ASP A 153 13.43 15.95 -15.83
C ASP A 153 13.83 16.96 -14.73
N GLU A 154 12.91 17.82 -14.28
CA GLU A 154 13.18 18.78 -13.20
C GLU A 154 13.34 18.12 -11.83
N LEU A 155 12.81 16.91 -11.67
CA LEU A 155 12.85 16.16 -10.43
C LEU A 155 14.15 15.36 -10.24
N ASP A 156 15.01 15.27 -11.25
CA ASP A 156 16.28 14.54 -11.18
C ASP A 156 17.21 15.10 -10.10
N ASN A 157 17.17 16.42 -9.89
CA ASN A 157 17.95 17.10 -8.84
C ASN A 157 17.42 16.81 -7.42
N ILE A 158 16.17 16.39 -7.28
CA ILE A 158 15.49 16.10 -5.99
C ILE A 158 15.29 14.59 -5.82
N LEU A 159 15.62 13.78 -6.83
CA LEU A 159 15.33 12.35 -6.89
C LEU A 159 15.78 11.59 -5.64
N GLN A 160 16.94 11.94 -5.08
CA GLN A 160 17.44 11.30 -3.86
C GLN A 160 16.57 11.62 -2.63
N ALA A 161 16.13 12.88 -2.47
CA ALA A 161 15.18 13.25 -1.41
C ALA A 161 13.80 12.61 -1.66
N LEU A 162 13.40 12.53 -2.94
CA LEU A 162 12.14 11.93 -3.36
C LEU A 162 12.08 10.42 -3.10
N LEU A 163 13.21 9.72 -3.25
CA LEU A 163 13.34 8.29 -2.93
C LEU A 163 13.18 8.02 -1.42
N PHE A 164 13.67 8.92 -0.56
CA PHE A 164 13.40 8.83 0.87
C PHE A 164 11.93 9.15 1.20
N MET A 165 11.32 10.10 0.48
CA MET A 165 9.89 10.40 0.60
C MET A 165 8.98 9.29 0.01
N ALA A 166 9.50 8.48 -0.91
CA ALA A 166 8.78 7.37 -1.53
C ALA A 166 8.29 6.33 -0.52
N ALA A 167 8.96 6.22 0.63
CA ALA A 167 8.49 5.39 1.74
C ALA A 167 7.18 5.91 2.37
N GLY A 168 6.79 7.17 2.17
CA GLY A 168 5.55 7.75 2.67
C GLY A 168 4.46 7.97 1.62
N PHE A 169 4.80 7.88 0.32
CA PHE A 169 3.88 8.24 -0.77
C PHE A 169 2.59 7.42 -0.85
N PRO A 170 2.59 6.09 -0.70
CA PRO A 170 1.36 5.30 -0.82
C PRO A 170 0.28 5.75 0.17
N MET A 171 0.71 6.12 1.38
CA MET A 171 -0.15 6.55 2.48
C MET A 171 -0.24 8.06 2.67
N LEU A 172 0.20 8.84 1.69
CA LEU A 172 0.17 10.30 1.75
C LEU A 172 -1.26 10.84 1.91
N LEU A 173 -2.20 10.39 1.07
CA LEU A 173 -3.59 10.85 1.16
C LEU A 173 -4.29 10.40 2.45
N PRO A 174 -4.24 9.12 2.87
CA PRO A 174 -4.81 8.70 4.15
C PRO A 174 -4.25 9.50 5.33
N SER A 175 -2.94 9.77 5.34
CA SER A 175 -2.33 10.61 6.37
C SER A 175 -2.87 12.04 6.34
N ALA A 176 -3.03 12.64 5.14
CA ALA A 176 -3.56 13.99 4.98
C ALA A 176 -5.01 14.09 5.47
N LEU A 177 -5.85 13.09 5.19
CA LEU A 177 -7.23 13.03 5.68
C LEU A 177 -7.30 12.95 7.20
N ILE A 178 -6.49 12.07 7.81
CA ILE A 178 -6.43 11.92 9.27
C ILE A 178 -6.02 13.26 9.89
N VAL A 179 -4.96 13.88 9.37
CA VAL A 179 -4.41 15.15 9.86
C VAL A 179 -5.42 16.29 9.72
N GLY A 180 -6.10 16.36 8.57
CA GLY A 180 -7.15 17.34 8.31
C GLY A 180 -8.34 17.21 9.26
N TRP A 181 -8.73 16.00 9.65
CA TRP A 181 -9.77 15.77 10.66
C TRP A 181 -9.36 16.22 12.06
N PHE A 182 -8.07 16.13 12.40
CA PHE A 182 -7.55 16.61 13.68
C PHE A 182 -7.13 18.09 13.66
N GLY A 183 -7.23 18.77 12.50
CA GLY A 183 -6.86 20.18 12.36
C GLY A 183 -5.36 20.46 12.47
N HIS A 184 -4.50 19.45 12.28
CA HIS A 184 -3.04 19.61 12.32
C HIS A 184 -2.47 20.03 10.96
N ASN A 185 -1.29 20.64 10.97
CA ASN A 185 -0.57 20.99 9.75
C ASN A 185 -0.03 19.72 9.06
N PHE A 186 -0.20 19.65 7.74
CA PHE A 186 0.27 18.51 6.94
C PHE A 186 1.80 18.33 7.01
N HIS A 187 2.57 19.41 6.98
CA HIS A 187 4.03 19.37 7.09
C HIS A 187 4.53 18.82 8.42
N GLU A 188 3.82 19.06 9.52
CA GLU A 188 4.19 18.52 10.84
C GLU A 188 3.85 17.03 10.98
N SER A 189 3.10 16.48 10.03
CA SER A 189 2.51 15.14 10.12
C SER A 189 3.09 14.14 9.13
N MET A 190 4.23 14.46 8.50
CA MET A 190 4.93 13.54 7.58
C MET A 190 5.30 12.21 8.24
N TRP A 191 5.57 12.20 9.55
CA TRP A 191 5.81 10.96 10.31
C TRP A 191 4.63 9.99 10.23
N LEU A 192 3.41 10.49 10.10
CA LEU A 192 2.19 9.68 10.05
C LEU A 192 2.11 8.91 8.74
N SER A 193 2.45 9.54 7.60
CA SER A 193 2.46 8.84 6.30
C SER A 193 3.47 7.70 6.30
N ILE A 194 4.69 7.95 6.81
CA ILE A 194 5.74 6.93 6.95
C ILE A 194 5.28 5.77 7.84
N LEU A 195 4.66 6.08 8.98
CA LEU A 195 4.15 5.07 9.91
C LEU A 195 3.03 4.23 9.28
N LEU A 196 2.09 4.88 8.57
CA LEU A 196 0.99 4.21 7.89
C LEU A 196 1.49 3.31 6.77
N THR A 197 2.50 3.72 5.98
CA THR A 197 3.09 2.83 4.96
C THR A 197 3.73 1.60 5.61
N GLY A 198 4.45 1.78 6.73
CA GLY A 198 5.01 0.65 7.48
C GLY A 198 3.92 -0.30 7.98
N ALA A 199 2.81 0.24 8.49
CA ALA A 199 1.65 -0.53 8.91
C ALA A 199 0.98 -1.26 7.73
N GLU A 200 0.82 -0.60 6.58
CA GLU A 200 0.27 -1.18 5.35
C GLU A 200 1.11 -2.36 4.86
N LEU A 201 2.43 -2.24 4.91
CA LEU A 201 3.35 -3.31 4.52
C LEU A 201 3.27 -4.49 5.50
N ALA A 202 3.25 -4.22 6.81
CA ALA A 202 3.11 -5.24 7.85
C ALA A 202 1.77 -6.00 7.73
N ILE A 203 0.66 -5.27 7.59
CA ILE A 203 -0.68 -5.85 7.40
C ILE A 203 -0.74 -6.64 6.09
N GLY A 204 -0.15 -6.13 5.01
CA GLY A 204 -0.08 -6.82 3.73
C GLY A 204 0.65 -8.15 3.81
N THR A 205 1.84 -8.18 4.42
CA THR A 205 2.59 -9.44 4.62
C THR A 205 1.81 -10.45 5.44
N TRP A 206 1.11 -10.00 6.49
CA TRP A 206 0.26 -10.86 7.30
C TRP A 206 -0.94 -11.41 6.51
N LEU A 207 -1.63 -10.56 5.73
CA LEU A 207 -2.78 -10.96 4.91
C LEU A 207 -2.40 -11.91 3.78
N ILE A 208 -1.18 -11.81 3.24
CA ILE A 208 -0.65 -12.77 2.26
C ILE A 208 -0.64 -14.19 2.86
N GLY A 209 -0.26 -14.34 4.13
CA GLY A 209 -0.29 -15.62 4.84
C GLY A 209 -1.70 -16.12 5.23
N LEU A 210 -2.73 -15.26 5.15
CA LEU A 210 -4.12 -15.65 5.49
C LEU A 210 -4.88 -16.26 4.31
N GLY A 211 -4.35 -16.18 3.10
CA GLY A 211 -4.89 -16.84 1.91
C GLY A 211 -5.23 -15.86 0.76
N PRO A 212 -5.31 -16.39 -0.48
CA PRO A 212 -5.27 -15.57 -1.70
C PRO A 212 -6.47 -14.64 -1.86
N LYS A 213 -7.68 -15.02 -1.42
CA LYS A 213 -8.87 -14.17 -1.55
C LYS A 213 -8.74 -12.88 -0.74
N ARG A 214 -8.21 -12.98 0.49
CA ARG A 214 -7.97 -11.83 1.37
C ARG A 214 -6.84 -10.96 0.82
N THR A 215 -5.80 -11.59 0.28
CA THR A 215 -4.71 -10.88 -0.38
C THR A 215 -5.21 -10.08 -1.58
N ILE A 216 -6.02 -10.66 -2.46
CA ILE A 216 -6.54 -9.93 -3.63
C ILE A 216 -7.42 -8.76 -3.21
N ALA A 217 -8.34 -8.96 -2.25
CA ALA A 217 -9.15 -7.88 -1.72
C ALA A 217 -8.30 -6.73 -1.14
N TYR A 218 -7.25 -7.08 -0.41
CA TYR A 218 -6.31 -6.12 0.13
C TYR A 218 -5.53 -5.37 -0.96
N LEU A 219 -5.01 -6.08 -1.97
CA LEU A 219 -4.29 -5.47 -3.09
C LEU A 219 -5.16 -4.45 -3.84
N ILE A 220 -6.46 -4.73 -4.03
CA ILE A 220 -7.40 -3.78 -4.63
C ILE A 220 -7.44 -2.49 -3.80
N VAL A 221 -7.59 -2.59 -2.48
CA VAL A 221 -7.61 -1.42 -1.59
C VAL A 221 -6.30 -0.65 -1.68
N VAL A 222 -5.16 -1.34 -1.58
CA VAL A 222 -3.81 -0.74 -1.68
C VAL A 222 -3.63 0.00 -3.01
N THR A 223 -4.01 -0.61 -4.13
CA THR A 223 -3.94 0.04 -5.46
C THR A 223 -4.79 1.30 -5.51
N VAL A 224 -6.05 1.22 -5.05
CA VAL A 224 -6.96 2.36 -5.06
C VAL A 224 -6.42 3.52 -4.22
N VAL A 225 -5.96 3.22 -2.99
CA VAL A 225 -5.35 4.22 -2.09
C VAL A 225 -4.09 4.83 -2.72
N SER A 226 -3.20 4.00 -3.25
CA SER A 226 -1.92 4.45 -3.84
C SER A 226 -2.14 5.29 -5.10
N VAL A 227 -3.13 4.96 -5.93
CA VAL A 227 -3.49 5.75 -7.12
C VAL A 227 -4.03 7.12 -6.72
N PHE A 228 -4.89 7.22 -5.70
CA PHE A 228 -5.31 8.54 -5.23
C PHE A 228 -4.20 9.36 -4.61
N SER A 229 -3.38 8.73 -3.77
CA SER A 229 -2.19 9.38 -3.23
C SER A 229 -1.30 9.91 -4.36
N SER A 230 -1.17 9.16 -5.46
CA SER A 230 -0.44 9.59 -6.66
C SER A 230 -1.10 10.77 -7.39
N PHE A 231 -2.43 10.76 -7.59
CA PHE A 231 -3.15 11.91 -8.15
C PHE A 231 -2.97 13.18 -7.31
N CYS A 232 -3.06 13.06 -5.98
CA CYS A 232 -2.86 14.18 -5.06
C CYS A 232 -1.41 14.66 -5.08
N PHE A 233 -0.44 13.74 -5.10
CA PHE A 233 0.97 14.10 -5.18
C PHE A 233 1.30 14.81 -6.50
N HIS A 234 0.75 14.35 -7.62
CA HIS A 234 0.89 15.02 -8.91
C HIS A 234 0.36 16.47 -8.87
N ALA A 235 -0.83 16.67 -8.29
CA ALA A 235 -1.37 18.01 -8.10
C ALA A 235 -0.50 18.88 -7.17
N LEU A 236 0.13 18.31 -6.14
CA LEU A 236 0.98 19.06 -5.21
C LEU A 236 2.35 19.43 -5.80
N VAL A 237 2.93 18.58 -6.64
CA VAL A 237 4.25 18.82 -7.25
C VAL A 237 4.17 19.86 -8.37
N LEU A 238 3.03 19.91 -9.08
CA LEU A 238 2.85 20.81 -10.21
C LEU A 238 2.11 22.11 -9.88
N ALA A 239 1.56 22.25 -8.67
CA ALA A 239 0.94 23.49 -8.18
C ALA A 239 1.99 24.51 -7.70
#